data_AF-A0A382XFB8-F1
#
_entry.id   AF-A0A382XFB8-F1
#
_cell.length_a   1.000
_cell.length_b   1.000
_cell.length_c   1.000
_cell.angle_alpha   90.00
_cell.angle_beta   90.00
_cell.angle_gamma   90.00
#
_symmetry.space_group_name_H-M   'P 1'
#
loop_
_entity.id
_entity.type
_entity.pdbx_description
1 polymer ?
#
loop_
_entity_poly.entity_id
_entity_poly.type
_entity_poly.pdbx_seq_one_letter_code
_entity_poly.pdbx_strand_id
1 'polypeptide(L)'
;MDPNRNTQKRTQVRFRRQPWAGGFSLWVFLAVALAVAALGCSSGPAATEPAPQAVEVPSEPQVILVTGSTSGLGRGVALELASTGAHIIVHGRNRERGQEVVNEIEQEGVGSARFYAADLASFDQVREFAETILQDYEKVDVLVNN
;
A
#
# COMPACT_ATOMS: atom_id res chain seq x y z
N MET A 1 28.74 -8.17 -53.47
CA MET A 1 27.31 -7.78 -53.50
C MET A 1 26.81 -7.77 -52.07
N ASP A 2 26.77 -6.58 -51.49
CA ASP A 2 26.28 -6.29 -50.13
C ASP A 2 24.95 -5.53 -50.28
N PRO A 3 23.81 -6.06 -49.80
CA PRO A 3 22.55 -5.34 -49.80
C PRO A 3 22.34 -4.62 -48.46
N ASN A 4 22.89 -3.41 -48.38
CA ASN A 4 22.56 -2.36 -47.42
C ASN A 4 21.05 -2.07 -47.35
N ARG A 5 20.43 -2.14 -46.16
CA ARG A 5 19.52 -1.12 -45.63
C ARG A 5 19.53 -1.08 -44.08
N ASN A 6 20.31 -0.14 -43.57
CA ASN A 6 19.97 0.87 -42.54
C ASN A 6 18.44 0.90 -42.20
N THR A 7 17.95 0.99 -40.97
CA THR A 7 18.03 2.14 -40.04
C THR A 7 17.12 1.82 -38.85
N GLN A 8 17.61 2.07 -37.62
CA GLN A 8 16.90 2.39 -36.36
C GLN A 8 15.41 2.02 -36.20
N LYS A 9 14.98 1.40 -35.09
CA LYS A 9 14.62 2.16 -33.88
C LYS A 9 14.67 1.29 -32.63
N ARG A 10 15.47 1.77 -31.67
CA ARG A 10 15.49 1.39 -30.26
C ARG A 10 14.08 1.52 -29.66
N THR A 11 13.52 0.45 -29.15
CA THR A 11 12.42 0.54 -28.17
C THR A 11 13.05 0.84 -26.81
N GLN A 12 13.41 2.11 -26.62
CA GLN A 12 13.67 2.68 -25.31
C GLN A 12 12.35 2.64 -24.54
N VAL A 13 12.22 1.70 -23.59
CA VAL A 13 11.21 1.79 -22.53
C VAL A 13 11.59 3.01 -21.70
N ARG A 14 10.93 4.13 -21.99
CA ARG A 14 11.12 5.40 -21.31
C ARG A 14 10.51 5.29 -19.91
N PHE A 15 11.28 4.76 -18.96
CA PHE A 15 11.01 4.95 -17.53
C PHE A 15 11.05 6.45 -17.26
N ARG A 16 9.86 7.04 -17.12
CA ARG A 16 9.70 8.44 -16.76
C ARG A 16 10.07 8.59 -15.29
N ARG A 17 11.36 8.79 -15.01
CA ARG A 17 11.82 9.34 -13.73
C ARG A 17 11.17 10.71 -13.58
N GLN A 18 10.18 10.81 -12.69
CA GLN A 18 9.80 12.12 -12.16
C GLN A 18 10.80 12.49 -11.06
N PRO A 19 11.39 13.69 -11.09
CA PRO A 19 12.16 14.20 -9.98
C PRO A 19 11.23 14.59 -8.83
N TRP A 20 11.45 13.97 -7.66
CA TRP A 20 11.00 14.50 -6.37
C TRP A 20 11.57 15.90 -6.20
N ALA A 21 10.71 16.91 -6.16
CA ALA A 21 11.06 18.27 -5.84
C ALA A 21 9.85 18.97 -5.21
N GLY A 22 10.03 19.48 -4.00
CA GLY A 22 9.25 20.61 -3.48
C GLY A 22 8.23 20.25 -2.41
N GLY A 23 8.39 20.89 -1.25
CA GLY A 23 7.61 20.69 -0.05
C GLY A 23 6.13 21.04 -0.20
N PHE A 24 5.30 20.23 0.45
CA PHE A 24 3.86 20.41 0.52
C PHE A 24 3.55 21.51 1.55
N SER A 25 3.42 22.75 1.09
CA SER A 25 2.89 23.87 1.87
C SER A 25 1.37 23.95 1.73
N LEU A 26 0.72 23.57 2.82
CA LEU A 26 -0.63 23.86 3.28
C LEU A 26 -1.30 25.17 2.78
N TRP A 27 -1.78 25.28 1.53
CA TRP A 27 -2.73 26.33 1.07
C TRP A 27 -3.29 26.01 -0.33
N VAL A 28 -4.45 25.33 -0.48
CA VAL A 28 -5.50 25.62 -1.51
C VAL A 28 -6.76 24.84 -1.12
N PHE A 29 -7.39 25.25 -0.01
CA PHE A 29 -8.82 25.01 0.12
C PHE A 29 -9.57 25.89 -0.89
N LEU A 30 -10.71 25.38 -1.39
CA LEU A 30 -11.87 26.18 -1.80
C LEU A 30 -11.85 26.89 -3.18
N ALA A 31 -12.26 26.22 -4.26
CA ALA A 31 -12.82 26.90 -5.44
C ALA A 31 -13.58 25.98 -6.42
N VAL A 32 -14.91 26.17 -6.51
CA VAL A 32 -15.72 26.21 -7.76
C VAL A 32 -16.02 24.86 -8.44
N ALA A 33 -17.24 24.49 -8.85
CA ALA A 33 -18.61 24.96 -8.64
C ALA A 33 -19.53 23.94 -9.31
N LEU A 34 -20.72 23.74 -8.73
CA LEU A 34 -21.89 23.28 -9.47
C LEU A 34 -22.15 24.22 -10.67
N ALA A 35 -22.32 23.67 -11.87
CA ALA A 35 -23.36 24.00 -12.86
C ALA A 35 -22.93 23.63 -14.29
N VAL A 36 -23.71 22.79 -14.98
CA VAL A 36 -24.50 23.11 -16.19
C VAL A 36 -25.02 21.79 -16.79
N ALA A 37 -26.32 21.81 -17.09
CA ALA A 37 -27.17 20.66 -17.39
C ALA A 37 -27.08 20.15 -18.85
N ALA A 38 -27.56 18.90 -18.96
CA ALA A 38 -28.06 18.16 -20.12
C ALA A 38 -28.31 18.89 -21.45
N LEU A 39 -27.86 18.28 -22.55
CA LEU A 39 -28.62 18.01 -23.80
C LEU A 39 -27.73 17.22 -24.79
N GLY A 40 -28.07 15.95 -25.07
CA GLY A 40 -27.69 15.30 -26.35
C GLY A 40 -27.12 13.87 -26.32
N CYS A 41 -27.94 12.93 -26.82
CA CYS A 41 -27.61 11.71 -27.60
C CYS A 41 -27.11 10.39 -26.93
N SER A 42 -28.08 9.48 -26.83
CA SER A 42 -28.15 8.05 -27.22
C SER A 42 -27.03 7.01 -26.95
N SER A 43 -27.51 5.92 -26.32
CA SER A 43 -27.38 4.48 -26.66
C SER A 43 -26.12 3.67 -26.29
N GLY A 44 -26.35 2.71 -25.36
CA GLY A 44 -25.61 1.46 -25.16
C GLY A 44 -25.46 1.12 -23.66
N PRO A 45 -25.84 -0.07 -23.16
CA PRO A 45 -25.44 -0.47 -21.81
C PRO A 45 -23.96 -0.86 -21.87
N ALA A 46 -23.09 0.12 -21.73
CA ALA A 46 -21.68 -0.12 -21.44
C ALA A 46 -21.61 -0.74 -20.04
N ALA A 47 -21.13 -1.97 -19.96
CA ALA A 47 -20.83 -2.65 -18.71
C ALA A 47 -20.07 -1.67 -17.80
N THR A 48 -20.70 -1.28 -16.71
CA THR A 48 -20.16 -0.35 -15.72
C THR A 48 -18.97 -1.05 -15.07
N GLU A 49 -17.76 -0.74 -15.51
CA GLU A 49 -16.60 -0.87 -14.64
C GLU A 49 -16.90 -0.02 -13.39
N PRO A 50 -16.84 -0.59 -12.18
CA PRO A 50 -17.12 0.18 -10.98
C PRO A 50 -16.12 1.33 -10.93
N ALA A 51 -16.63 2.56 -10.88
CA ALA A 51 -15.82 3.75 -10.69
C ALA A 51 -14.88 3.53 -9.49
N PRO A 52 -13.62 4.00 -9.53
CA PRO A 52 -12.73 3.93 -8.39
C PRO A 52 -13.43 4.61 -7.22
N GLN A 53 -13.89 3.81 -6.27
CA GLN A 53 -14.57 4.31 -5.09
C GLN A 53 -13.55 5.17 -4.37
N ALA A 54 -13.88 6.45 -4.17
CA ALA A 54 -13.06 7.36 -3.40
C ALA A 54 -12.86 6.69 -2.04
N VAL A 55 -11.64 6.22 -1.78
CA VAL A 55 -11.25 5.68 -0.49
C VAL A 55 -11.33 6.87 0.45
N GLU A 56 -12.39 6.92 1.26
CA GLU A 56 -12.44 7.85 2.39
C GLU A 56 -11.20 7.59 3.23
N VAL A 57 -10.35 8.60 3.37
CA VAL A 57 -9.16 8.51 4.21
C VAL A 57 -9.69 8.49 5.65
N PRO A 58 -9.54 7.36 6.38
CA PRO A 58 -10.05 7.29 7.74
C PRO A 58 -9.34 8.31 8.63
N SER A 59 -10.08 8.86 9.60
CA SER A 59 -9.55 9.85 10.55
C SER A 59 -8.60 9.25 11.58
N GLU A 60 -8.54 7.91 11.68
CA GLU A 60 -7.68 7.17 12.61
C GLU A 60 -6.64 6.35 11.84
N PRO A 61 -5.45 6.10 12.43
CA PRO A 61 -4.44 5.23 11.85
C PRO A 61 -5.03 3.87 11.48
N GLN A 62 -4.84 3.45 10.23
CA GLN A 62 -5.27 2.12 9.79
C GLN A 62 -4.41 1.04 10.45
N VAL A 63 -5.04 -0.04 10.90
CA VAL A 63 -4.35 -1.23 11.39
C VAL A 63 -4.15 -2.20 10.22
N ILE A 64 -2.91 -2.44 9.84
CA ILE A 64 -2.56 -3.25 8.66
C ILE A 64 -1.72 -4.44 9.06
N LEU A 65 -2.20 -5.66 8.75
CA LEU A 65 -1.44 -6.89 8.92
C LEU A 65 -0.70 -7.25 7.64
N VAL A 66 0.62 -7.38 7.73
CA VAL A 66 1.47 -7.82 6.62
C VAL A 66 2.13 -9.16 6.97
N THR A 67 1.77 -10.24 6.29
CA THR A 67 2.38 -11.55 6.53
C THR A 67 3.79 -11.63 5.93
N GLY A 68 4.72 -12.34 6.60
CA GLY A 68 6.06 -12.52 6.06
C GLY A 68 6.86 -11.22 5.95
N SER A 69 6.55 -10.23 6.78
CA SER A 69 7.09 -8.86 6.73
C SER A 69 8.47 -8.69 7.37
N THR A 70 9.11 -9.78 7.80
CA THR A 70 10.45 -9.73 8.42
C THR A 70 11.61 -9.68 7.41
N SER A 71 11.34 -9.74 6.11
CA SER A 71 12.38 -9.71 5.06
C SER A 71 11.79 -9.43 3.66
N GLY A 72 12.66 -9.20 2.67
CA GLY A 72 12.28 -9.15 1.25
C GLY A 72 11.23 -8.08 0.94
N LEU A 73 10.27 -8.40 0.07
CA LEU A 73 9.19 -7.50 -0.32
C LEU A 73 8.26 -7.18 0.84
N GLY A 74 7.90 -8.17 1.67
CA GLY A 74 7.04 -7.95 2.83
C GLY A 74 7.59 -6.88 3.80
N ARG A 75 8.92 -6.86 4.02
CA ARG A 75 9.57 -5.79 4.81
C ARG A 75 9.43 -4.43 4.14
N GLY A 76 9.72 -4.34 2.84
CA GLY A 76 9.59 -3.08 2.10
C GLY A 76 8.16 -2.54 2.11
N VAL A 77 7.16 -3.42 1.95
CA VAL A 77 5.75 -3.06 2.02
C VAL A 77 5.37 -2.59 3.42
N ALA A 78 5.84 -3.25 4.48
CA ALA A 78 5.59 -2.82 5.86
C ALA A 78 6.13 -1.42 6.14
N LEU A 79 7.36 -1.12 5.70
CA LEU A 79 7.98 0.21 5.86
C LEU A 79 7.22 1.29 5.07
N GLU A 80 6.92 1.03 3.80
CA GLU A 80 6.19 2.00 2.96
C GLU A 80 4.80 2.30 3.54
N LEU A 81 4.07 1.28 3.98
CA LEU A 81 2.75 1.47 4.60
C LEU A 81 2.86 2.23 5.93
N ALA A 82 3.87 1.93 6.76
CA ALA A 82 4.09 2.67 8.00
C ALA A 82 4.35 4.17 7.74
N SER A 83 5.04 4.51 6.65
CA SER A 83 5.30 5.91 6.26
C SER A 83 4.04 6.73 5.97
N THR A 84 2.88 6.07 5.81
CA THR A 84 1.57 6.72 5.65
C THR A 84 0.88 7.05 6.98
N GLY A 85 1.50 6.68 8.11
CA GLY A 85 0.94 6.85 9.46
C GLY A 85 0.15 5.65 9.97
N ALA A 86 0.16 4.52 9.25
CA ALA A 86 -0.53 3.31 9.66
C ALA A 86 0.15 2.61 10.85
N HIS A 87 -0.64 1.82 11.58
CA HIS A 87 -0.14 0.84 12.54
C HIS A 87 0.08 -0.50 11.85
N ILE A 88 1.31 -0.99 11.83
CA ILE A 88 1.69 -2.21 11.13
C ILE A 88 1.82 -3.38 12.09
N ILE A 89 1.00 -4.41 11.87
CA ILE A 89 1.18 -5.73 12.48
C ILE A 89 2.22 -6.48 11.63
N VAL A 90 3.45 -6.55 12.13
CA VAL A 90 4.55 -7.26 11.49
C VAL A 90 4.45 -8.74 11.86
N HIS A 91 4.41 -9.62 10.87
CA HIS A 91 4.28 -11.06 11.07
C HIS A 91 5.45 -11.82 10.43
N GLY A 92 5.97 -12.82 11.16
CA GLY A 92 6.90 -13.81 10.62
C GLY A 92 7.39 -14.78 11.70
N ARG A 93 8.35 -15.65 11.37
CA ARG A 93 8.83 -16.69 12.30
C ARG A 93 10.04 -16.26 13.13
N ASN A 94 10.83 -15.32 12.62
CA ASN A 94 12.06 -14.88 13.27
C ASN A 94 11.80 -13.61 14.09
N ARG A 95 11.88 -13.74 15.42
CA ARG A 95 11.62 -12.62 16.35
C ARG A 95 12.62 -11.48 16.23
N GLU A 96 13.90 -11.79 16.04
CA GLU A 96 14.96 -10.79 15.93
C GLU A 96 14.75 -9.90 14.70
N ARG A 97 14.56 -10.52 13.54
CA ARG A 97 14.24 -9.79 12.29
C ARG A 97 12.92 -9.03 12.38
N GLY A 98 11.93 -9.59 13.07
CA GLY A 98 10.67 -8.90 13.34
C GLY A 98 10.87 -7.62 14.14
N GLN A 99 11.66 -7.69 15.21
CA GLN A 99 11.95 -6.55 16.05
C GLN A 99 12.79 -5.49 15.33
N GLU A 100 13.72 -5.90 14.45
CA GLU A 100 14.46 -4.98 13.59
C GLU A 100 13.51 -4.11 12.75
N VAL A 101 12.49 -4.72 12.13
CA VAL A 101 11.48 -3.99 11.34
C VAL A 101 10.63 -3.07 12.21
N VAL A 102 10.19 -3.53 13.39
CA VAL A 102 9.45 -2.68 14.33
C VAL A 102 10.27 -1.45 14.72
N ASN A 103 11.53 -1.66 15.10
CA ASN A 103 12.42 -0.57 15.50
C ASN A 103 12.64 0.43 14.36
N GLU A 104 12.79 -0.03 13.12
CA GLU A 104 12.94 0.83 11.95
C GLU A 104 11.69 1.68 11.70
N ILE A 105 10.50 1.07 11.78
CA ILE A 105 9.22 1.78 11.67
C ILE A 105 9.08 2.85 12.77
N GLU A 106 9.35 2.48 14.01
CA GLU A 106 9.23 3.40 15.15
C GLU A 106 10.27 4.54 15.10
N GLN A 107 11.45 4.31 14.52
CA GLN A 107 12.48 5.33 14.34
C GLN A 107 12.09 6.42 13.33
N GLU A 108 11.31 6.09 12.30
CA GLU A 108 10.77 7.09 11.37
C GLU A 108 9.72 7.98 12.03
N GLY A 109 9.00 7.46 13.04
CA GLY A 109 8.10 8.21 13.91
C GLY A 109 6.77 8.63 13.29
N VAL A 110 6.52 8.31 12.02
CA VAL A 110 5.25 8.61 11.33
C VAL A 110 4.19 7.53 11.63
N GLY A 111 4.58 6.27 11.56
CA GLY A 111 3.74 5.11 11.86
C GLY A 111 4.13 4.44 13.17
N SER A 112 3.52 3.29 13.43
CA SER A 112 3.88 2.43 14.57
C SER A 112 3.79 0.97 14.15
N ALA A 113 4.40 0.07 14.93
CA ALA A 113 4.37 -1.34 14.60
C ALA A 113 4.38 -2.24 15.83
N ARG A 114 3.88 -3.46 15.68
CA ARG A 114 4.04 -4.53 16.67
C ARG A 114 4.31 -5.84 15.95
N PHE A 115 5.26 -6.62 16.48
CA PHE A 115 5.64 -7.90 15.91
C PHE A 115 4.90 -9.08 16.55
N TYR A 116 4.48 -10.02 15.71
CA TYR A 116 3.87 -11.29 16.10
C TYR A 116 4.59 -12.46 15.44
N ALA A 117 5.02 -13.41 16.28
CA ALA A 117 5.64 -14.63 15.83
C ALA A 117 4.59 -15.73 15.61
N ALA A 118 4.47 -16.21 14.37
CA ALA A 118 3.67 -17.39 14.06
C ALA A 118 4.23 -18.11 12.83
N ASP A 119 4.00 -19.42 12.76
CA ASP A 119 4.16 -20.20 11.54
C ASP A 119 2.80 -20.48 10.91
N LEU A 120 2.49 -19.79 9.81
CA LEU A 120 1.23 -19.95 9.08
C LEU A 120 1.09 -21.32 8.39
N ALA A 121 2.13 -22.16 8.39
CA ALA A 121 2.02 -23.56 7.99
C ALA A 121 1.37 -24.45 9.06
N SER A 122 1.23 -23.97 10.31
CA SER A 122 0.58 -24.68 11.41
C SER A 122 -0.80 -24.10 11.71
N PHE A 123 -1.86 -24.89 11.52
CA PHE A 123 -3.22 -24.45 11.81
C PHE A 123 -3.44 -24.07 13.29
N ASP A 124 -2.74 -24.72 14.21
CA ASP A 124 -2.86 -24.40 15.64
C ASP A 124 -2.26 -23.02 15.92
N GLN A 125 -1.08 -22.73 15.38
CA GLN A 125 -0.47 -21.40 15.51
C GLN A 125 -1.27 -20.33 14.77
N VAL A 126 -1.92 -20.64 13.65
CA VAL A 126 -2.82 -19.70 12.97
C VAL A 126 -4.00 -19.33 13.85
N ARG A 127 -4.59 -20.28 14.57
CA ARG A 127 -5.69 -20.01 15.51
C ARG A 127 -5.24 -19.15 16.68
N GLU A 128 -4.14 -19.52 17.33
CA GLU A 128 -3.55 -18.75 18.43
C GLU A 128 -3.18 -17.33 17.99
N PHE A 129 -2.59 -17.19 16.80
CA PHE A 129 -2.25 -15.88 16.23
C PHE A 129 -3.50 -15.04 15.99
N ALA A 130 -4.54 -15.60 15.37
CA ALA A 130 -5.79 -14.90 15.13
C ALA A 130 -6.47 -14.47 16.44
N GLU A 131 -6.52 -15.36 17.44
CA GLU A 131 -7.07 -15.03 18.78
C GLU A 131 -6.30 -13.89 19.43
N THR A 132 -4.97 -13.90 19.35
CA THR A 132 -4.14 -12.83 19.90
C THR A 132 -4.40 -11.51 19.19
N ILE A 133 -4.52 -11.50 17.86
CA ILE A 133 -4.84 -10.28 17.09
C ILE A 133 -6.23 -9.74 17.46
N LEU A 134 -7.23 -10.60 17.63
CA LEU A 134 -8.57 -10.20 18.03
C LEU A 134 -8.65 -9.68 19.48
N GLN A 135 -7.69 -10.05 20.34
CA GLN A 135 -7.57 -9.51 21.69
C GLN A 135 -6.85 -8.15 21.70
N ASP A 136 -5.81 -8.01 20.89
CA ASP A 136 -4.97 -6.80 20.85
C ASP A 136 -5.59 -5.66 20.02
N TYR A 137 -6.45 -5.98 19.05
CA TYR A 137 -7.01 -5.02 18.11
C TYR A 137 -8.52 -5.21 17.94
N GLU A 138 -9.27 -4.09 17.93
CA GLU A 138 -10.70 -4.11 17.63
C GLU A 138 -10.97 -4.59 16.19
N LYS A 139 -10.10 -4.19 15.25
CA LYS A 139 -10.18 -4.56 13.83
C LYS A 139 -8.80 -4.56 13.17
N VAL A 140 -8.72 -5.29 12.07
CA VAL A 140 -7.64 -5.17 11.07
C VAL A 140 -8.28 -4.61 9.81
N ASP A 141 -7.87 -3.41 9.40
CA ASP A 141 -8.45 -2.70 8.24
C ASP A 141 -7.97 -3.31 6.92
N VAL A 142 -6.71 -3.73 6.87
CA VAL A 142 -6.08 -4.27 5.66
C VAL A 142 -5.25 -5.51 6.01
N LEU A 143 -5.39 -6.55 5.19
CA LEU A 143 -4.54 -7.74 5.22
C LEU A 143 -3.72 -7.82 3.93
N VAL A 144 -2.40 -7.87 4.07
CA VAL A 144 -1.45 -8.12 2.99
C VAL A 144 -0.86 -9.51 3.16
N ASN A 145 -1.23 -10.41 2.24
CA ASN A 145 -0.66 -11.76 2.16
C ASN A 145 0.61 -11.73 1.28
N ASN A 146 1.75 -12.01 1.90
CA ASN A 146 3.07 -12.17 1.27
C ASN A 146 3.73 -13.47 1.71
#